data_AF-A0A9W7DR03-F1
#
_entry.id   AF-A0A9W7DR03-F1
#
_cell.length_a   1.000
_cell.length_b   1.000
_cell.length_c   1.000
_cell.angle_alpha   90.00
_cell.angle_beta   90.00
_cell.angle_gamma   90.00
#
_symmetry.space_group_name_H-M   'P 1'
#
loop_
_entity.id
_entity.type
_entity.pdbx_description
1 polymer ?
#
loop_
_entity_poly.entity_id
_entity_poly.type
_entity_poly.pdbx_seq_one_letter_code
_entity_poly.pdbx_strand_id
1 'polypeptide(L)'
;MRLDRAFVRKKRPHNWIEGVERDKWGKIIRTCGVACCPYKTGKPDQLKNHKAAKHGINVVWCSCDQDNCDYKAKQASSVKNHKQDIHNIDVGWH
;
A
#
# COMPACT_ATOMS: atom_id res chain seq x y z
N MET A 1 -51.15 -5.99 7.35
CA MET A 1 -50.33 -5.02 8.11
C MET A 1 -48.93 -4.93 7.52
N ARG A 2 -48.34 -3.75 7.61
CA ARG A 2 -47.09 -3.29 7.01
C ARG A 2 -45.85 -3.75 7.80
N LEU A 3 -44.78 -4.07 7.05
CA LEU A 3 -43.34 -3.94 7.36
C LEU A 3 -42.80 -4.84 8.50
N ASP A 4 -41.60 -5.43 8.48
CA ASP A 4 -40.33 -4.97 7.92
C ASP A 4 -39.46 -6.14 7.42
N ARG A 5 -39.01 -5.99 6.18
CA ARG A 5 -37.98 -6.81 5.55
C ARG A 5 -36.66 -6.50 6.25
N ALA A 6 -36.27 -7.36 7.21
CA ALA A 6 -34.98 -7.28 7.87
C ALA A 6 -33.88 -7.18 6.81
N PHE A 7 -33.28 -5.99 6.73
CA PHE A 7 -32.24 -5.64 5.78
C PHE A 7 -30.96 -6.36 6.23
N VAL A 8 -30.87 -7.66 5.95
CA VAL A 8 -29.62 -8.41 6.07
C VAL A 8 -28.68 -7.77 5.06
N ARG A 9 -27.88 -6.79 5.52
CA ARG A 9 -26.76 -6.22 4.80
C ARG A 9 -25.74 -7.33 4.59
N LYS A 10 -25.99 -8.18 3.59
CA LYS A 10 -25.03 -9.13 3.05
C LYS A 10 -23.83 -8.31 2.59
N LYS A 11 -22.81 -8.19 3.44
CA LYS A 11 -21.52 -7.63 3.05
C LYS A 11 -21.00 -8.53 1.93
N ARG A 12 -20.99 -7.99 0.71
CA ARG A 12 -20.51 -8.67 -0.49
C ARG A 12 -19.08 -9.20 -0.25
N PRO A 13 -18.78 -10.47 -0.54
CA PRO A 13 -17.46 -11.04 -0.34
C PRO A 13 -16.66 -10.90 -1.63
N HIS A 14 -16.13 -9.71 -1.91
CA HIS A 14 -15.15 -9.54 -2.99
C HIS A 14 -14.09 -8.55 -2.55
N ASN A 15 -13.16 -9.01 -1.72
CA ASN A 15 -11.72 -8.98 -1.99
C ASN A 15 -11.00 -9.61 -0.79
N TRP A 16 -10.13 -10.57 -1.03
CA TRP A 16 -9.27 -11.20 -0.02
C TRP A 16 -8.25 -10.15 0.48
N ILE A 17 -8.64 -9.37 1.49
CA ILE A 17 -7.74 -8.46 2.20
C ILE A 17 -7.94 -8.66 3.70
N GLU A 18 -7.08 -9.48 4.28
CA GLU A 18 -6.99 -9.67 5.73
C GLU A 18 -6.70 -8.31 6.40
N GLY A 19 -7.48 -7.97 7.44
CA GLY A 19 -7.22 -6.83 8.33
C GLY A 19 -7.79 -5.47 7.91
N VAL A 20 -9.02 -5.39 7.36
CA VAL A 20 -9.65 -4.12 7.00
C VAL A 20 -10.82 -3.78 7.93
N GLU A 21 -10.66 -2.77 8.77
CA GLU A 21 -11.68 -2.26 9.71
C GLU A 21 -12.13 -0.84 9.31
N ARG A 22 -13.25 -0.36 9.87
CA ARG A 22 -13.72 1.02 9.69
C ARG A 22 -13.81 1.70 11.05
N ASP A 23 -13.27 2.92 11.15
CA ASP A 23 -13.41 3.71 12.38
C ASP A 23 -14.82 4.28 12.54
N LYS A 24 -15.05 5.00 13.65
CA LYS A 24 -16.34 5.64 13.96
C LYS A 24 -16.74 6.76 12.98
N TRP A 25 -15.83 7.18 12.09
CA TRP A 25 -16.08 8.12 10.98
C TRP A 25 -16.17 7.41 9.62
N GLY A 26 -16.19 6.08 9.60
CA GLY A 26 -16.27 5.29 8.37
C GLY A 26 -14.97 5.24 7.56
N LYS A 27 -13.84 5.76 8.10
CA LYS A 27 -12.55 5.68 7.42
C LYS A 27 -12.03 4.25 7.48
N ILE A 28 -11.57 3.77 6.33
CA ILE A 28 -10.95 2.44 6.21
C ILE A 28 -9.60 2.47 6.91
N ILE A 29 -9.40 1.55 7.86
CA ILE A 29 -8.13 1.27 8.51
C ILE A 29 -7.71 -0.14 8.08
N ARG A 30 -6.44 -0.27 7.69
CA ARG A 30 -5.83 -1.54 7.31
C ARG A 30 -4.74 -1.89 8.31
N THR A 31 -4.82 -3.06 8.92
CA THR A 31 -3.84 -3.57 9.88
C THR A 31 -2.84 -4.51 9.20
N CYS A 32 -1.64 -4.59 9.76
CA CYS A 32 -0.66 -5.57 9.29
C CYS A 32 -1.06 -6.96 9.79
N GLY A 33 -1.39 -7.87 8.86
CA GLY A 33 -1.73 -9.26 9.18
C GLY A 33 -0.54 -10.15 9.58
N VAL A 34 0.65 -9.58 9.80
CA VAL A 34 1.81 -10.35 10.28
C VAL A 34 1.72 -10.48 11.79
N ALA A 35 1.91 -11.71 12.29
CA ALA A 35 1.91 -12.00 13.71
C ALA A 35 2.87 -11.05 14.45
N CYS A 36 2.39 -10.49 15.58
CA CYS A 36 3.12 -9.53 16.41
C CYS A 36 3.50 -8.19 15.72
N CYS A 37 2.76 -7.75 14.70
CA CYS A 37 2.95 -6.41 14.13
C CYS A 37 1.77 -5.45 14.46
N PRO A 38 1.96 -4.41 15.29
CA PRO A 38 0.89 -3.47 15.66
C PRO A 38 0.62 -2.38 14.61
N TYR A 39 1.24 -2.47 13.43
CA TYR A 39 1.15 -1.42 12.41
C TYR A 39 -0.25 -1.37 11.77
N LYS A 40 -0.79 -0.15 11.66
CA LYS A 40 -2.08 0.12 11.02
C LYS A 40 -2.04 1.42 10.23
N THR A 41 -2.72 1.46 9.11
CA THR A 41 -2.75 2.62 8.21
C THR A 41 -4.06 2.70 7.43
N GLY A 42 -4.51 3.91 7.13
CA GLY A 42 -5.67 4.10 6.25
C GLY A 42 -5.37 3.93 4.77
N LYS A 43 -4.09 3.98 4.38
CA LYS A 43 -3.67 3.94 2.96
C LYS A 43 -3.17 2.55 2.58
N PRO A 44 -3.66 1.95 1.48
CA PRO A 44 -3.24 0.61 1.05
C PRO A 44 -1.75 0.57 0.67
N ASP A 45 -1.25 1.60 -0.02
CA ASP A 45 0.15 1.64 -0.47
C ASP A 45 1.12 1.66 0.70
N GLN A 46 0.76 2.35 1.79
CA GLN A 46 1.58 2.38 3.00
C GLN A 46 1.63 1.03 3.70
N LEU A 47 0.55 0.25 3.67
CA LEU A 47 0.56 -1.10 4.22
C LEU A 47 1.43 -2.03 3.38
N LYS A 48 1.35 -1.91 2.04
CA LYS A 48 2.20 -2.68 1.12
C LYS A 48 3.67 -2.36 1.34
N ASN A 49 4.02 -1.06 1.40
CA ASN A 49 5.39 -0.61 1.64
C ASN A 49 5.90 -1.06 3.02
N HIS A 50 5.07 -0.97 4.06
CA HIS A 50 5.41 -1.47 5.38
C HIS A 50 5.73 -2.98 5.36
N LYS A 51 4.87 -3.79 4.72
CA LYS A 51 5.06 -5.23 4.59
C LYS A 51 6.35 -5.57 3.82
N ALA A 52 6.64 -4.85 2.74
CA ALA A 52 7.88 -5.03 1.97
C ALA A 52 9.13 -4.61 2.77
N ALA A 53 9.06 -3.51 3.52
CA ALA A 53 10.21 -2.95 4.23
C ALA A 53 10.53 -3.68 5.55
N LYS A 54 9.50 -4.01 6.35
CA LYS A 54 9.66 -4.59 7.70
C LYS A 54 9.55 -6.11 7.71
N HIS A 55 8.76 -6.70 6.80
CA HIS A 55 8.52 -8.14 6.78
C HIS A 55 9.08 -8.83 5.54
N GLY A 56 9.59 -8.09 4.55
CA GLY A 56 10.05 -8.67 3.28
C GLY A 56 8.93 -9.33 2.47
N ILE A 57 7.66 -9.04 2.79
CA ILE A 57 6.50 -9.64 2.14
C ILE A 57 6.13 -8.78 0.92
N ASN A 58 5.94 -9.43 -0.24
CA ASN A 58 5.53 -8.77 -1.48
C ASN A 58 6.54 -7.67 -1.91
N VAL A 59 7.83 -7.93 -1.73
CA VAL A 59 8.91 -7.04 -2.19
C VAL A 59 8.97 -7.09 -3.70
N VAL A 60 8.48 -6.04 -4.33
CA VAL A 60 8.75 -5.77 -5.75
C VAL A 60 10.03 -4.93 -5.78
N TRP A 61 11.09 -5.49 -6.33
CA TRP A 61 12.31 -4.73 -6.61
C TRP A 61 12.10 -3.95 -7.90
N CYS A 62 12.14 -2.63 -7.81
CA CYS A 62 12.16 -1.74 -8.96
C CYS A 62 13.62 -1.37 -9.23
N SER A 63 14.14 -1.74 -10.40
CA SER A 63 15.46 -1.32 -10.88
C SER A 63 15.36 -0.01 -11.65
N CYS A 64 16.47 0.73 -11.69
CA CYS A 64 16.64 1.81 -12.66
C CYS A 64 16.73 1.21 -14.07
N ASP A 65 16.08 1.85 -15.05
CA ASP A 65 16.13 1.49 -16.48
C ASP A 65 17.22 2.25 -17.26
N GLN A 66 18.11 2.96 -16.56
CA GLN A 66 19.20 3.69 -17.19
C GLN A 66 20.40 2.78 -17.45
N ASP A 67 21.05 3.01 -18.59
CA ASP A 67 22.25 2.29 -18.99
C ASP A 67 23.37 2.52 -17.97
N ASN A 68 24.07 1.45 -17.59
CA ASN A 68 25.13 1.45 -16.57
C ASN A 68 24.68 1.89 -15.16
N CYS A 69 23.43 1.59 -14.77
CA CYS A 69 22.93 1.83 -13.41
C CYS A 69 22.32 0.57 -12.77
N ASP A 70 23.02 0.00 -11.79
CA ASP A 70 22.57 -1.17 -11.02
C ASP A 70 21.65 -0.83 -9.82
N TYR A 71 21.20 0.42 -9.72
CA TYR A 71 20.38 0.85 -8.60
C TYR A 71 19.03 0.14 -8.60
N LYS A 72 18.68 -0.47 -7.46
CA LYS A 72 17.37 -1.10 -7.24
C LYS A 72 16.84 -0.73 -5.87
N ALA A 73 15.56 -0.40 -5.82
CA ALA A 73 14.87 -0.08 -4.57
C ALA A 73 13.58 -0.88 -4.42
N LYS A 74 13.11 -0.98 -3.18
CA LYS A 74 11.84 -1.66 -2.84
C LYS A 74 10.61 -0.78 -3.07
N GLN A 75 10.81 0.48 -3.46
CA GLN A 75 9.76 1.47 -3.67
C GLN A 75 10.01 2.22 -4.98
N ALA A 76 8.96 2.41 -5.77
CA ALA A 76 9.04 3.14 -7.03
C ALA A 76 9.41 4.63 -6.84
N SER A 77 8.95 5.25 -5.74
CA SER A 77 9.33 6.63 -5.38
C SER A 77 10.84 6.77 -5.16
N SER A 78 11.48 5.78 -4.54
CA SER A 78 12.93 5.79 -4.34
C SER A 78 13.69 5.71 -5.66
N VAL A 79 13.22 4.89 -6.61
CA VAL A 79 13.83 4.84 -7.96
C VAL A 79 13.58 6.15 -8.71
N LYS A 80 12.39 6.74 -8.59
CA LYS A 80 12.10 8.05 -9.21
C LYS A 80 13.02 9.15 -8.68
N ASN A 81 13.16 9.27 -7.36
CA ASN A 81 14.06 10.25 -6.76
C ASN A 81 15.51 9.98 -7.18
N HIS A 82 15.95 8.71 -7.15
CA HIS A 82 17.27 8.33 -7.66
C HIS A 82 17.50 8.78 -9.10
N LYS A 83 16.51 8.64 -9.99
CA LYS A 83 16.60 9.12 -11.37
C LYS A 83 16.69 10.64 -11.46
N GLN A 84 15.97 11.36 -10.61
CA GLN A 84 16.06 12.82 -10.55
C GLN A 84 17.43 13.27 -10.02
N ASP A 85 17.92 12.66 -8.95
CA ASP A 85 19.15 13.08 -8.27
C ASP A 85 20.42 12.64 -9.01
N ILE A 86 20.44 11.41 -9.54
CA ILE A 86 21.64 10.81 -10.16
C ILE A 86 21.63 10.94 -11.68
N HIS A 87 20.47 10.74 -12.31
CA HIS A 87 20.35 10.80 -13.76
C HIS A 87 19.81 12.13 -14.28
N ASN A 88 19.39 13.04 -13.40
CA ASN A 88 18.79 14.32 -13.77
C ASN A 88 17.58 14.17 -14.72
N ILE A 89 16.83 13.07 -14.55
CA ILE A 89 15.64 12.73 -15.35
C ILE A 89 14.39 13.18 -14.59
N ASP A 90 13.44 13.82 -15.28
CA ASP A 90 12.17 14.31 -14.69
C ASP A 90 12.38 15.42 -13.64
N VAL A 91 13.43 16.24 -13.78
CA VAL A 91 13.60 17.46 -12.97
C VAL A 91 12.70 18.58 -13.49
N GLY A 92 11.75 19.00 -12.67
CA GLY A 92 10.97 20.21 -12.90
C GLY A 92 11.66 21.41 -12.27
N TRP A 93 12.19 22.32 -13.08
CA TRP A 93 12.62 23.63 -12.61
C TRP A 93 11.36 24.48 -12.35
N HIS A 94 11.21 24.98 -11.12
CA HIS A 94 10.14 25.92 -10.73
C HIS A 94 10.71 27.33 -10.64
#